data_AF-A0A933G9D4-F1
#
_entry.id   AF-A0A933G9D4-F1
#
_cell.length_a   1.000
_cell.length_b   1.000
_cell.length_c   1.000
_cell.angle_alpha   90.00
_cell.angle_beta   90.00
_cell.angle_gamma   90.00
#
_symmetry.space_group_name_H-M   'P 1'
#
loop_
_entity.id
_entity.type
_entity.pdbx_description
1 polymer ?
#
loop_
_entity_poly.entity_id
_entity_poly.type
_entity_poly.pdbx_seq_one_letter_code
_entity_poly.pdbx_strand_id
1 'polypeptide(L)'
;MSSAIPEQNRRGSKRVLFTNSGAEAIEAATKLARHATARKWIIAFYGAFHGRTMGALSLTASKVRQKERFGPQVPMVTHTDYGNVDGIENTLFRKEVPPDEVAAIFVEPIQGEGGYIVPPDDFLPRLRELCDRHGILLVVDEIQTGMGRTGKMFAVDHWGVVPDILWS
;
A
#
# COMPACT_ATOMS: atom_id res chain seq x y z
N MET A 1 10.76 -14.31 -17.86
CA MET A 1 9.43 -14.94 -17.64
C MET A 1 9.16 -14.89 -16.15
N SER A 2 8.49 -13.84 -15.66
CA SER A 2 8.08 -13.75 -14.25
C SER A 2 6.74 -14.46 -14.14
N SER A 3 6.73 -15.69 -13.61
CA SER A 3 5.49 -16.39 -13.31
C SER A 3 4.85 -15.71 -12.09
N ALA A 4 3.64 -15.15 -12.27
CA ALA A 4 2.83 -14.69 -11.15
C ALA A 4 2.76 -15.78 -10.07
N ILE A 5 2.91 -15.37 -8.80
CA ILE A 5 2.85 -16.31 -7.67
C ILE A 5 1.41 -16.86 -7.60
N PRO A 6 1.19 -18.19 -7.76
CA PRO A 6 -0.15 -18.76 -7.69
C PRO A 6 -0.82 -18.47 -6.35
N GLU A 7 -2.13 -18.26 -6.32
CA GLU A 7 -2.90 -17.91 -5.11
C GLU A 7 -2.69 -18.90 -3.94
N GLN A 8 -2.54 -20.20 -4.25
CA GLN A 8 -2.23 -21.24 -3.26
C GLN A 8 -0.86 -21.08 -2.59
N ASN A 9 0.12 -20.48 -3.28
CA ASN A 9 1.44 -20.16 -2.73
C ASN A 9 1.44 -18.90 -1.84
N ARG A 10 0.39 -18.06 -1.89
CA ARG A 10 0.25 -16.88 -1.02
C ARG A 10 -0.23 -17.23 0.38
N ARG A 11 -0.74 -18.45 0.59
CA ARG A 11 -1.07 -19.01 1.92
C ARG A 11 0.13 -19.71 2.56
N GLY A 12 1.33 -19.17 2.39
CA GLY A 12 2.54 -19.62 3.07
C GLY A 12 2.46 -19.44 4.59
N SER A 13 3.56 -19.76 5.27
CA SER A 13 3.67 -19.61 6.72
C SER A 13 3.48 -18.15 7.12
N LYS A 14 2.34 -17.83 7.75
CA LYS A 14 2.02 -16.47 8.20
C LYS A 14 2.81 -16.11 9.44
N ARG A 15 3.14 -14.83 9.59
CA ARG A 15 3.79 -14.26 10.78
C ARG A 15 3.01 -13.02 11.19
N VAL A 16 3.03 -12.73 12.49
CA VAL A 16 2.38 -11.55 13.07
C VAL A 16 3.43 -10.81 13.88
N LEU A 17 3.56 -9.52 13.63
CA LEU A 17 4.33 -8.61 14.46
C LEU A 17 3.36 -7.69 15.19
N PHE A 18 3.42 -7.71 16.51
CA PHE A 18 2.63 -6.79 17.33
C PHE A 18 3.36 -5.45 17.47
N THR A 19 2.62 -4.37 17.29
CA THR A 19 3.05 -2.99 17.51
C THR A 19 2.01 -2.27 18.37
N ASN A 20 2.31 -1.04 18.79
CA ASN A 20 1.46 -0.28 19.70
C ASN A 20 0.51 0.68 18.97
N SER A 21 0.70 0.88 17.67
CA SER A 21 -0.15 1.77 16.88
C SER A 21 -0.11 1.44 15.39
N GLY A 22 -1.10 1.93 14.64
CA GLY A 22 -1.13 1.81 13.19
C GLY A 22 0.08 2.45 12.49
N ALA A 23 0.57 3.58 13.00
CA ALA A 23 1.77 4.22 12.45
C ALA A 23 3.03 3.34 12.64
N GLU A 24 3.18 2.68 13.79
CA GLU A 24 4.28 1.72 14.01
C GLU A 24 4.19 0.51 13.07
N ALA A 25 2.98 0.03 12.78
CA ALA A 25 2.78 -1.03 11.79
C ALA A 25 3.28 -0.60 10.41
N ILE A 26 2.95 0.61 9.97
CA ILE A 26 3.40 1.19 8.69
C ILE A 26 4.93 1.30 8.62
N GLU A 27 5.59 1.73 9.69
CA GLU A 27 7.06 1.75 9.78
C GLU A 27 7.62 0.32 9.65
N ALA A 28 6.98 -0.66 10.31
CA ALA A 28 7.42 -2.04 10.29
C ALA A 28 7.33 -2.68 8.89
N ALA A 29 6.24 -2.52 8.14
CA ALA A 29 6.24 -3.06 6.77
C ALA A 29 7.05 -2.24 5.80
N THR A 30 7.19 -0.93 5.99
CA THR A 30 8.14 -0.14 5.19
C THR A 30 9.54 -0.76 5.28
N LYS A 31 9.96 -1.12 6.49
CA LYS A 31 11.24 -1.82 6.72
C LYS A 31 11.23 -3.23 6.15
N LEU A 32 10.17 -4.02 6.40
CA LEU A 32 10.06 -5.39 5.91
C LEU A 32 10.10 -5.45 4.38
N ALA A 33 9.35 -4.57 3.71
CA ALA A 33 9.29 -4.52 2.26
C ALA A 33 10.64 -4.17 1.64
N ARG A 34 11.29 -3.11 2.13
CA ARG A 34 12.63 -2.72 1.67
C ARG A 34 13.66 -3.81 1.93
N HIS A 35 13.60 -4.46 3.10
CA HIS A 35 14.52 -5.54 3.43
C HIS A 35 14.32 -6.79 2.56
N ALA A 36 13.07 -7.24 2.41
CA ALA A 36 12.75 -8.45 1.67
C ALA A 36 13.02 -8.34 0.16
N THR A 37 12.83 -7.13 -0.41
CA THR A 37 13.01 -6.89 -1.84
C THR A 37 14.37 -6.33 -2.20
N ALA A 38 15.12 -5.79 -1.23
CA ALA A 38 16.30 -4.94 -1.44
C ALA A 38 16.04 -3.68 -2.30
N ARG A 39 14.77 -3.29 -2.46
CA ARG A 39 14.32 -2.14 -3.24
C ARG A 39 14.01 -0.95 -2.34
N LYS A 40 13.99 0.26 -2.90
CA LYS A 40 13.95 1.51 -2.12
C LYS A 40 12.63 2.25 -2.23
N TRP A 41 12.00 2.21 -3.41
CA TRP A 41 10.81 2.99 -3.68
C TRP A 41 9.56 2.39 -3.04
N ILE A 42 8.72 3.28 -2.55
CA ILE A 42 7.39 2.97 -2.02
C ILE A 42 6.39 3.86 -2.74
N ILE A 43 5.28 3.27 -3.14
CA ILE A 43 4.16 3.98 -3.77
C ILE A 43 3.01 4.03 -2.78
N ALA A 44 2.43 5.21 -2.60
CA ALA A 44 1.16 5.41 -1.91
C ALA A 44 0.23 6.22 -2.83
N PHE A 45 -0.96 6.57 -2.34
CA PHE A 45 -1.97 7.25 -3.14
C PHE A 45 -2.28 8.65 -2.60
N TYR A 46 -2.59 9.59 -3.48
CA TYR A 46 -3.22 10.84 -3.06
C TYR A 46 -4.54 10.55 -2.34
N GLY A 47 -4.86 11.33 -1.30
CA GLY A 47 -6.00 11.06 -0.42
C GLY A 47 -5.71 10.12 0.75
N ALA A 48 -4.59 9.38 0.73
CA ALA A 48 -4.31 8.35 1.74
C ALA A 48 -3.95 8.91 3.12
N PHE A 49 -4.24 8.15 4.17
CA PHE A 49 -3.78 8.44 5.53
C PHE A 49 -3.22 7.19 6.22
N HIS A 50 -1.89 7.17 6.36
CA HIS A 50 -1.14 6.05 6.91
C HIS A 50 -0.54 6.34 8.29
N GLY A 51 -0.79 7.53 8.85
CA GLY A 51 -0.30 7.95 10.16
C GLY A 51 0.63 9.15 10.12
N ARG A 52 1.30 9.40 11.26
CA ARG A 52 2.01 10.66 11.55
C ARG A 52 3.44 10.52 12.08
N THR A 53 3.94 9.29 12.27
CA THR A 53 5.40 9.10 12.43
C THR A 53 6.10 9.46 11.12
N MET A 54 7.37 9.83 11.12
CA MET A 54 8.02 10.39 9.92
C MET A 54 7.93 9.50 8.66
N GLY A 55 8.05 8.17 8.79
CA GLY A 55 7.88 7.24 7.68
C GLY A 55 6.42 7.18 7.24
N ALA A 56 5.50 6.89 8.17
CA ALA A 56 4.07 6.86 7.89
C ALA A 56 3.52 8.17 7.31
N LEU A 57 3.98 9.31 7.82
CA LEU A 57 3.64 10.65 7.36
C LEU A 57 4.09 10.88 5.93
N SER A 58 5.23 10.30 5.54
CA SER A 58 5.71 10.38 4.16
C SER A 58 4.71 9.73 3.20
N LEU A 59 4.07 8.63 3.61
CA LEU A 59 3.03 7.94 2.83
C LEU A 59 1.66 8.63 2.89
N THR A 60 1.32 9.32 3.98
CA THR A 60 0.07 10.09 4.11
C THR A 60 -0.01 11.22 3.09
N ALA A 61 -1.10 11.32 2.32
CA ALA A 61 -1.34 12.41 1.37
C ALA A 61 -2.80 12.91 1.37
N SER A 62 -3.51 12.77 2.49
CA SER A 62 -4.91 13.21 2.63
C SER A 62 -5.07 14.74 2.67
N LYS A 63 -4.21 15.45 3.40
CA LYS A 63 -4.30 16.91 3.59
C LYS A 63 -2.89 17.51 3.69
N VAL A 64 -2.65 18.63 2.99
CA VAL A 64 -1.35 19.35 3.01
C VAL A 64 -0.89 19.68 4.44
N ARG A 65 -1.82 20.11 5.29
CA ARG A 65 -1.56 20.48 6.70
C ARG A 65 -0.90 19.37 7.52
N GLN A 66 -1.09 18.09 7.15
CA GLN A 66 -0.43 16.98 7.86
C GLN A 66 1.10 17.06 7.72
N LYS A 67 1.61 17.60 6.59
CA LYS A 67 3.05 17.65 6.25
C LYS A 67 3.68 19.04 6.37
N GLU A 68 2.87 20.09 6.47
CA GLU A 68 3.22 21.51 6.23
C GLU A 68 4.47 22.04 6.98
N ARG A 69 4.95 21.36 8.02
CA ARG A 69 6.11 21.80 8.83
C ARG A 69 7.09 20.69 9.20
N PHE A 70 6.99 19.52 8.57
CA PHE A 70 7.74 18.32 8.97
C PHE A 70 8.73 17.86 7.88
N GLY A 71 9.02 18.70 6.89
CA GLY A 71 9.94 18.39 5.79
C GLY A 71 11.43 18.52 6.16
N PRO A 72 12.32 17.83 5.43
CA PRO A 72 12.05 16.89 4.34
C PRO A 72 11.46 15.56 4.83
N GLN A 73 10.64 14.94 4.00
CA GLN A 73 10.04 13.63 4.27
C GLN A 73 11.05 12.50 4.04
N VAL A 74 10.70 11.26 4.44
CA VAL A 74 11.51 10.07 4.13
C VAL A 74 11.58 9.93 2.60
N PRO A 75 12.80 9.86 2.03
CA PRO A 75 12.95 9.82 0.58
C PRO A 75 12.47 8.49 -0.01
N MET A 76 12.33 8.48 -1.34
CA MET A 76 11.90 7.31 -2.13
C MET A 76 10.47 6.87 -1.79
N VAL A 77 9.60 7.85 -1.52
CA VAL A 77 8.15 7.68 -1.43
C VAL A 77 7.53 8.58 -2.48
N THR A 78 6.67 8.04 -3.34
CA THR A 78 5.91 8.80 -4.33
C THR A 78 4.41 8.51 -4.22
N HIS A 79 3.60 9.36 -4.84
CA HIS A 79 2.15 9.30 -4.80
C HIS A 79 1.57 9.28 -6.20
N THR A 80 0.50 8.50 -6.39
CA THR A 80 -0.29 8.47 -7.63
C THR A 80 -1.79 8.60 -7.30
N ASP A 81 -2.62 8.81 -8.32
CA ASP A 81 -4.07 8.91 -8.15
C ASP A 81 -4.67 7.58 -7.68
N TYR A 82 -5.52 7.66 -6.64
CA TYR A 82 -6.27 6.51 -6.13
C TYR A 82 -7.28 6.00 -7.15
N GLY A 83 -7.43 4.68 -7.26
CA GLY A 83 -8.35 4.07 -8.24
C GLY A 83 -7.81 3.98 -9.68
N ASN A 84 -6.57 4.41 -9.95
CA ASN A 84 -6.02 4.47 -11.31
C ASN A 84 -4.73 3.65 -11.48
N VAL A 85 -4.86 2.35 -11.78
CA VAL A 85 -3.70 1.47 -12.04
C VAL A 85 -2.96 1.85 -13.33
N ASP A 86 -3.68 2.31 -14.35
CA ASP A 86 -3.09 2.74 -15.63
C ASP A 86 -2.13 3.93 -15.45
N GLY A 87 -2.43 4.82 -14.50
CA GLY A 87 -1.54 5.92 -14.10
C GLY A 87 -0.20 5.43 -13.56
N ILE A 88 -0.19 4.33 -12.81
CA ILE A 88 1.04 3.72 -12.28
C ILE A 88 1.91 3.20 -13.44
N GLU A 89 1.33 2.41 -14.34
CA GLU A 89 2.08 1.78 -15.43
C GLU A 89 2.54 2.76 -16.51
N ASN A 90 1.64 3.65 -16.94
CA ASN A 90 1.87 4.48 -18.12
C ASN A 90 2.53 5.81 -17.80
N THR A 91 2.42 6.27 -16.55
CA THR A 91 3.00 7.55 -16.12
C THR A 91 4.10 7.32 -15.10
N LEU A 92 3.78 6.77 -13.93
CA LEU A 92 4.72 6.71 -12.81
C LEU A 92 5.95 5.87 -13.16
N PHE A 93 5.74 4.66 -13.70
CA PHE A 93 6.82 3.75 -14.06
C PHE A 93 7.70 4.23 -15.21
N ARG A 94 7.16 5.08 -16.09
CA ARG A 94 7.90 5.61 -17.24
C ARG A 94 8.65 6.90 -16.93
N LYS A 95 8.17 7.69 -15.97
CA LYS A 95 8.65 9.06 -15.74
C LYS A 95 9.40 9.26 -14.44
N GLU A 96 9.08 8.50 -13.40
CA GLU A 96 9.59 8.78 -12.05
C GLU A 96 10.31 7.59 -11.42
N VAL A 97 9.72 6.40 -11.48
CA VAL A 97 10.19 5.27 -10.67
C VAL A 97 10.25 3.98 -11.48
N PRO A 98 11.42 3.37 -11.69
CA PRO A 98 11.51 2.09 -12.39
C PRO A 98 10.84 0.98 -11.54
N PRO A 99 10.00 0.11 -12.14
CA PRO A 99 9.17 -0.85 -11.40
C PRO A 99 10.00 -1.89 -10.62
N ASP A 100 11.21 -2.20 -11.10
CA ASP A 100 12.16 -3.11 -10.46
C ASP A 100 12.88 -2.50 -9.24
N GLU A 101 12.75 -1.19 -9.00
CA GLU A 101 13.20 -0.54 -7.77
C GLU A 101 12.08 -0.26 -6.75
N VAL A 102 10.83 -0.66 -7.06
CA VAL A 102 9.68 -0.53 -6.16
C VAL A 102 9.59 -1.73 -5.22
N ALA A 103 9.72 -1.45 -3.92
CA ALA A 103 9.59 -2.44 -2.87
C ALA A 103 8.13 -2.81 -2.60
N ALA A 104 7.26 -1.81 -2.48
CA ALA A 104 5.87 -2.01 -2.10
C ALA A 104 4.95 -0.90 -2.59
N ILE A 105 3.68 -1.27 -2.78
CA ILE A 105 2.56 -0.34 -2.93
C ILE A 105 1.68 -0.44 -1.68
N PHE A 106 1.42 0.71 -1.04
CA PHE A 106 0.58 0.84 0.13
C PHE A 106 -0.79 1.37 -0.30
N VAL A 107 -1.84 0.68 0.10
CA VAL A 107 -3.21 1.00 -0.31
C VAL A 107 -4.20 0.78 0.82
N GLU A 108 -5.12 1.73 1.02
CA GLU A 108 -6.34 1.51 1.80
C GLU A 108 -7.39 0.86 0.88
N PRO A 109 -8.09 -0.22 1.29
CA PRO A 109 -9.18 -0.78 0.48
C PRO A 109 -10.29 0.24 0.20
N ILE A 110 -10.53 1.13 1.16
CA ILE A 110 -11.44 2.29 1.07
C ILE A 110 -10.72 3.43 1.80
N GLN A 111 -10.49 4.56 1.14
CA GLN A 111 -9.84 5.70 1.79
C GLN A 111 -10.78 6.38 2.77
N GLY A 112 -10.48 6.32 4.07
CA GLY A 112 -11.33 6.94 5.09
C GLY A 112 -11.14 8.45 5.15
N GLU A 113 -9.94 8.91 5.51
CA GLU A 113 -9.61 10.34 5.60
C GLU A 113 -9.61 11.09 4.26
N GLY A 114 -9.54 10.36 3.15
CA GLY A 114 -9.74 10.87 1.79
C GLY A 114 -11.18 11.27 1.48
N GLY A 115 -12.14 10.89 2.34
CA GLY A 115 -13.57 11.21 2.18
C GLY A 115 -14.46 10.00 1.99
N TYR A 116 -14.12 8.84 2.57
CA TYR A 116 -14.84 7.57 2.41
C TYR A 116 -14.98 7.15 0.95
N ILE A 117 -13.85 7.12 0.24
CA ILE A 117 -13.81 6.83 -1.20
C ILE A 117 -13.71 5.32 -1.41
N VAL A 118 -14.76 4.73 -1.97
CA VAL A 118 -14.77 3.34 -2.45
C VAL A 118 -14.15 3.31 -3.85
N PRO A 119 -13.13 2.48 -4.10
CA PRO A 119 -12.50 2.40 -5.42
C PRO A 119 -13.39 1.66 -6.42
N PRO A 120 -13.12 1.76 -7.73
CA PRO A 120 -13.69 0.87 -8.74
C PRO A 120 -13.40 -0.61 -8.42
N ASP A 121 -14.33 -1.50 -8.75
CA ASP A 121 -14.24 -2.93 -8.38
C ASP A 121 -13.03 -3.66 -8.98
N ASP A 122 -12.51 -3.18 -10.11
CA ASP A 122 -11.33 -3.75 -10.75
C ASP A 122 -10.02 -3.20 -10.19
N PHE A 123 -10.04 -2.15 -9.37
CA PHE A 123 -8.83 -1.46 -8.91
C PHE A 123 -7.89 -2.36 -8.09
N LEU A 124 -8.37 -2.96 -6.99
CA LEU A 124 -7.53 -3.80 -6.14
C LEU A 124 -7.09 -5.10 -6.85
N PRO A 125 -7.95 -5.79 -7.63
CA PRO A 125 -7.52 -6.91 -8.46
C PRO A 125 -6.42 -6.53 -9.45
N ARG A 126 -6.59 -5.43 -10.20
CA ARG A 126 -5.56 -4.96 -11.15
C ARG A 126 -4.27 -4.54 -10.46
N LEU A 127 -4.36 -3.95 -9.26
CA LEU A 127 -3.19 -3.58 -8.47
C LEU A 127 -2.42 -4.83 -8.01
N ARG A 128 -3.13 -5.88 -7.62
CA ARG A 128 -2.54 -7.17 -7.28
C ARG A 128 -1.78 -7.79 -8.46
N GLU A 129 -2.41 -7.83 -9.64
CA GLU A 129 -1.79 -8.33 -10.86
C GLU A 129 -0.55 -7.52 -11.26
N LEU A 130 -0.60 -6.18 -11.09
CA LEU A 130 0.55 -5.31 -11.30
C LEU A 130 1.70 -5.68 -10.37
N CYS A 131 1.41 -5.81 -9.08
CA CYS A 131 2.39 -6.19 -8.07
C CYS A 131 3.03 -7.54 -8.39
N ASP A 132 2.25 -8.52 -8.87
CA ASP A 132 2.76 -9.84 -9.25
C ASP A 132 3.70 -9.81 -10.44
N ARG A 133 3.36 -9.02 -11.47
CA ARG A 133 4.19 -8.92 -12.68
C ARG A 133 5.57 -8.35 -12.39
N HIS A 134 5.66 -7.38 -11.49
CA HIS A 134 6.89 -6.65 -11.17
C HIS A 134 7.59 -7.13 -9.89
N GLY A 135 7.02 -8.11 -9.18
CA GLY A 135 7.53 -8.58 -7.88
C GLY A 135 7.51 -7.48 -6.82
N ILE A 136 6.50 -6.61 -6.86
CA ILE A 136 6.28 -5.54 -5.89
C ILE A 136 5.35 -6.09 -4.80
N LEU A 137 5.63 -5.80 -3.54
CA LEU A 137 4.75 -6.24 -2.45
C LEU A 137 3.49 -5.36 -2.38
N LEU A 138 2.33 -6.01 -2.27
CA LEU A 138 1.08 -5.33 -2.01
C LEU A 138 0.86 -5.25 -0.50
N VAL A 139 0.77 -4.02 0.00
CA VAL A 139 0.59 -3.72 1.41
C VAL A 139 -0.77 -3.06 1.59
N VAL A 140 -1.65 -3.70 2.35
CA VAL A 140 -3.03 -3.25 2.52
C VAL A 140 -3.23 -2.69 3.93
N ASP A 141 -3.67 -1.43 3.99
CA ASP A 141 -3.99 -0.72 5.21
C ASP A 141 -5.46 -0.84 5.59
N GLU A 142 -5.72 -1.67 6.59
CA GLU A 142 -7.05 -1.93 7.14
C GLU A 142 -7.21 -1.41 8.57
N ILE A 143 -6.36 -0.48 9.03
CA ILE A 143 -6.48 0.13 10.37
C ILE A 143 -7.90 0.72 10.58
N GLN A 144 -8.49 1.28 9.53
CA GLN A 144 -9.86 1.83 9.58
C GLN A 144 -10.91 0.84 9.07
N THR A 145 -10.62 0.09 8.01
CA THR A 145 -11.60 -0.71 7.27
C THR A 145 -11.75 -2.14 7.77
N GLY A 146 -10.80 -2.61 8.58
CA GLY A 146 -10.78 -3.96 9.14
C GLY A 146 -11.78 -4.16 10.28
N MET A 147 -11.64 -5.31 10.93
CA MET A 147 -12.40 -5.72 12.12
C MET A 147 -13.92 -5.61 11.96
N GLY A 148 -14.45 -5.93 10.77
CA GLY A 148 -15.89 -5.92 10.52
C GLY A 148 -16.47 -4.58 10.06
N ARG A 149 -15.69 -3.48 10.01
CA ARG A 149 -16.20 -2.13 9.72
C ARG A 149 -17.00 -2.04 8.42
N THR A 150 -16.59 -2.80 7.41
CA THR A 150 -17.17 -2.80 6.05
C THR A 150 -18.09 -4.01 5.79
N GLY A 151 -18.46 -4.77 6.82
CA GLY A 151 -19.30 -5.96 6.70
C GLY A 151 -18.56 -7.28 6.43
N LYS A 152 -17.24 -7.25 6.25
CA LYS A 152 -16.35 -8.42 6.27
C LYS A 152 -15.26 -8.23 7.32
N MET A 153 -14.59 -9.33 7.73
CA MET A 153 -13.49 -9.24 8.70
C MET A 153 -12.40 -8.28 8.21
N PHE A 154 -12.01 -8.40 6.94
CA PHE A 154 -11.14 -7.47 6.23
C PHE A 154 -11.88 -6.94 4.99
N ALA A 155 -11.76 -5.65 4.68
CA ALA A 155 -12.42 -5.05 3.53
C ALA A 155 -11.86 -5.57 2.20
N VAL A 156 -10.57 -5.89 2.13
CA VAL A 156 -9.92 -6.46 0.94
C VAL A 156 -10.60 -7.76 0.46
N ASP A 157 -11.24 -8.49 1.39
CA ASP A 157 -11.99 -9.71 1.08
C ASP A 157 -13.22 -9.44 0.18
N HIS A 158 -13.70 -8.20 0.06
CA HIS A 158 -14.77 -7.83 -0.89
C HIS A 158 -14.34 -8.05 -2.34
N TRP A 159 -13.05 -7.88 -2.64
CA TRP A 159 -12.49 -8.00 -3.99
C TRP A 159 -11.70 -9.30 -4.22
N GLY A 160 -11.67 -10.20 -3.23
CA GLY A 160 -10.95 -11.48 -3.34
C GLY A 160 -9.43 -11.32 -3.48
N VAL A 161 -8.88 -10.20 -3.02
CA VAL A 161 -7.45 -9.89 -3.14
C VAL A 161 -6.70 -10.39 -1.92
N VAL A 162 -5.58 -11.08 -2.15
CA VAL A 162 -4.66 -11.52 -1.09
C VAL A 162 -3.44 -10.58 -1.06
N PRO A 163 -3.27 -9.78 0.01
CA PRO A 163 -2.09 -8.94 0.18
C PRO A 163 -0.86 -9.73 0.60
N ASP A 164 0.32 -9.15 0.38
CA ASP A 164 1.58 -9.69 0.92
C ASP A 164 1.76 -9.28 2.39
N ILE A 165 1.32 -8.08 2.74
CA ILE A 165 1.32 -7.55 4.11
C ILE A 165 -0.02 -6.87 4.39
N LEU A 166 -0.60 -7.15 5.55
CA LEU A 166 -1.85 -6.57 6.03
C LEU A 166 -1.67 -6.12 7.48
N TRP A 167 -2.28 -4.99 7.84
CA TRP A 167 -2.47 -4.56 9.22
C TRP A 167 -3.88 -4.03 9.44
N SER A 168 -4.35 -4.19 10.67
CA SER A 168 -5.71 -3.90 11.13
C SER A 168 -5.69 -3.49 12.59
#